data_AF-A0A2H5ZS30-F1
#
_entry.id   AF-A0A2H5ZS30-F1
#
_cell.length_a   1.000
_cell.length_b   1.000
_cell.length_c   1.000
_cell.angle_alpha   90.00
_cell.angle_beta   90.00
_cell.angle_gamma   90.00
#
_symmetry.space_group_name_H-M   'P 1'
#
loop_
_entity.id
_entity.type
_entity.pdbx_description
1 polymer ?
#
loop_
_entity_poly.entity_id
_entity_poly.type
_entity_poly.pdbx_seq_one_letter_code
_entity_poly.pdbx_strand_id
1 'polypeptide(L)'
;MARALRRLPAEVEEALWELVAAGRVTGDGMSGLRALLRRSRRGTGHRRLRLLSGHLPPPAGRWAPWGEAPALGEAERLERLADQLLRRYGVVFREVLARERAAPPWRELVRVYRRWEAQGRIRGGRFVSGFAGEQFALPEAVEALRTIRRSTAKGEVVVLSAADPLNLVGILVPGDRLSPFSGLGLVLRDGIVEDVGPLGALLRRLSWAGPA
;
A
#
# COMPACT_ATOMS: atom_id res chain seq x y z
N MET A 1 -10.28 29.11 -14.86
CA MET A 1 -9.16 28.59 -15.67
C MET A 1 -9.39 28.78 -17.17
N ALA A 2 -10.39 28.13 -17.78
CA ALA A 2 -10.69 28.29 -19.22
C ALA A 2 -10.87 29.75 -19.69
N ARG A 3 -11.65 30.54 -18.96
CA ARG A 3 -11.81 31.98 -19.22
C ARG A 3 -10.50 32.78 -19.11
N ALA A 4 -9.62 32.42 -18.17
CA ALA A 4 -8.33 33.07 -17.98
C ALA A 4 -7.34 32.71 -19.10
N LEU A 5 -7.39 31.48 -19.61
CA LEU A 5 -6.56 30.98 -20.70
C LEU A 5 -7.11 31.31 -22.10
N ARG A 6 -8.30 31.93 -22.20
CA ARG A 6 -9.03 32.15 -23.47
C ARG A 6 -9.17 30.88 -24.32
N ARG A 7 -9.42 29.74 -23.64
CA ARG A 7 -9.63 28.42 -24.26
C ARG A 7 -11.03 27.91 -23.98
N LEU A 8 -11.51 27.00 -24.82
CA LEU A 8 -12.74 26.28 -24.56
C LEU A 8 -12.57 25.39 -23.31
N PRO A 9 -13.60 25.18 -22.48
CA PRO A 9 -13.52 24.30 -21.32
C PRO A 9 -13.00 22.89 -21.66
N ALA A 10 -13.46 22.33 -22.79
CA ALA A 10 -13.03 21.03 -23.28
C ALA A 10 -11.53 20.96 -23.61
N GLU A 11 -10.95 22.01 -24.20
CA GLU A 11 -9.50 22.07 -24.51
C GLU A 11 -8.65 22.07 -23.22
N VAL A 12 -9.13 22.78 -22.19
CA VAL A 12 -8.45 22.81 -20.88
C VAL A 12 -8.56 21.46 -20.17
N GLU A 13 -9.70 20.79 -20.29
CA GLU A 13 -9.91 19.45 -19.75
C GLU A 13 -9.01 18.41 -20.40
N GLU A 14 -8.91 18.43 -21.73
CA GLU A 14 -8.03 17.53 -22.47
C GLU A 14 -6.56 17.75 -22.08
N ALA A 15 -6.11 19.02 -22.04
CA ALA A 15 -4.76 19.35 -21.60
C ALA A 15 -4.47 18.92 -20.15
N LEU A 16 -5.43 19.06 -19.24
CA LEU A 16 -5.28 18.54 -17.87
C LEU A 16 -5.14 17.02 -17.84
N TRP A 17 -5.91 16.29 -18.64
CA TRP A 17 -5.80 14.83 -18.72
C TRP A 17 -4.46 14.40 -19.29
N GLU A 18 -3.93 15.10 -20.30
CA GLU A 18 -2.58 14.87 -20.82
C GLU A 18 -1.51 15.12 -19.76
N LEU A 19 -1.61 16.23 -19.02
CA LEU A 19 -0.67 16.56 -17.95
C LEU A 19 -0.74 15.57 -16.78
N VAL A 20 -1.92 15.08 -16.41
CA VAL A 20 -2.11 14.03 -15.41
C VAL A 20 -1.51 12.71 -15.91
N ALA A 21 -1.76 12.33 -17.15
CA ALA A 21 -1.19 11.13 -17.75
C ALA A 21 0.34 11.20 -17.84
N ALA A 22 0.90 12.40 -18.01
CA ALA A 22 2.33 12.67 -17.98
C ALA A 22 2.91 12.82 -16.55
N GLY A 23 2.08 12.77 -15.51
CA GLY A 23 2.51 12.94 -14.11
C GLY A 23 2.99 14.35 -13.76
N ARG A 24 2.55 15.37 -14.50
CA ARG A 24 2.98 16.77 -14.36
C ARG A 24 2.01 17.64 -13.57
N VAL A 25 0.78 17.17 -13.35
CA VAL A 25 -0.26 17.89 -12.61
C VAL A 25 -0.98 16.91 -11.69
N THR A 26 -1.37 17.38 -10.51
CA THR A 26 -2.22 16.67 -9.54
C THR A 26 -3.46 17.49 -9.22
N GLY A 27 -4.49 16.81 -8.70
CA GLY A 27 -5.72 17.44 -8.24
C GLY A 27 -6.10 16.95 -6.84
N ASP A 28 -6.76 17.79 -6.06
CA ASP A 28 -7.28 17.46 -4.72
C ASP A 28 -8.63 16.71 -4.74
N GLY A 29 -9.25 16.59 -5.91
CA GLY A 29 -10.59 16.04 -6.09
C GLY A 29 -10.65 14.54 -6.37
N MET A 30 -11.55 13.84 -5.67
CA MET A 30 -11.84 12.40 -5.92
C MET A 30 -12.89 12.15 -7.01
N SER A 31 -13.48 13.21 -7.56
CA SER A 31 -14.51 13.16 -8.61
C SER A 31 -13.99 12.47 -9.88
N GLY A 32 -12.78 12.86 -10.33
CA GLY A 32 -12.10 12.26 -11.48
C GLY A 32 -11.81 10.78 -11.28
N LEU A 33 -11.26 10.41 -10.12
CA LEU A 33 -11.00 9.00 -9.80
C LEU A 33 -12.29 8.16 -9.78
N ARG A 34 -13.36 8.70 -9.18
CA ARG A 34 -14.67 8.01 -9.15
C ARG A 34 -15.24 7.80 -10.55
N ALA A 35 -15.09 8.78 -11.45
CA ALA A 35 -15.52 8.65 -12.83
C ALA A 35 -14.74 7.55 -13.58
N LEU A 36 -13.42 7.46 -13.37
CA LEU A 36 -12.58 6.39 -13.89
C LEU A 36 -13.01 5.01 -13.37
N LEU A 37 -13.18 4.88 -12.05
CA LEU A 37 -13.60 3.62 -11.40
C LEU A 37 -15.01 3.17 -11.80
N ARG A 38 -15.96 4.11 -11.99
CA ARG A 38 -17.32 3.78 -12.47
C ARG A 38 -17.35 3.26 -13.90
N ARG A 39 -16.32 3.53 -14.71
CA ARG A 39 -16.22 3.07 -16.09
C ARG A 39 -15.44 1.76 -16.19
N SER A 40 -14.42 1.54 -15.35
CA SER A 40 -13.71 0.25 -15.30
C SER A 40 -14.61 -0.91 -14.87
N ARG A 41 -15.63 -0.65 -14.04
CA ARG A 41 -16.66 -1.65 -13.67
C ARG A 41 -17.65 -2.00 -14.81
N ARG A 42 -17.63 -1.27 -15.93
CA ARG A 42 -18.57 -1.43 -17.05
C ARG A 42 -17.94 -2.03 -18.32
N GLY A 43 -16.69 -2.49 -18.27
CA GLY A 43 -16.08 -3.16 -19.43
C GLY A 43 -14.76 -3.88 -19.11
N THR A 44 -14.71 -5.16 -19.43
CA THR A 44 -13.50 -5.98 -19.52
C THR A 44 -12.67 -5.54 -20.73
N GLY A 45 -11.52 -4.92 -20.50
CA GLY A 45 -10.57 -4.64 -21.58
C GLY A 45 -9.48 -3.64 -21.23
N HIS A 46 -8.23 -4.10 -21.22
CA HIS A 46 -6.98 -3.34 -21.07
C HIS A 46 -6.68 -2.37 -22.23
N ARG A 47 -7.67 -1.64 -22.75
CA ARG A 47 -7.45 -0.69 -23.84
C ARG A 47 -7.76 0.74 -23.41
N ARG A 48 -6.64 1.42 -23.12
CA ARG A 48 -6.37 2.83 -23.43
C ARG A 48 -6.99 3.88 -22.49
N LEU A 49 -6.12 4.36 -21.60
CA LEU A 49 -6.10 5.76 -21.12
C LEU A 49 -6.08 6.80 -22.25
N ARG A 50 -5.97 6.39 -23.53
CA ARG A 50 -6.14 7.24 -24.73
C ARG A 50 -7.60 7.60 -25.05
N LEU A 51 -8.59 7.05 -24.33
CA LEU A 51 -10.01 7.38 -24.49
C LEU A 51 -10.55 8.28 -23.36
N LEU A 52 -9.66 8.96 -22.62
CA LEU A 52 -10.04 9.96 -21.61
C LEU A 52 -10.58 11.26 -22.23
N SER A 53 -10.34 11.47 -23.53
CA SER A 53 -10.85 12.60 -24.29
C SER A 53 -12.32 12.38 -24.66
N GLY A 54 -13.20 13.18 -24.04
CA GLY A 54 -14.50 13.52 -24.62
C GLY A 54 -15.73 13.46 -23.70
N HIS A 55 -15.75 12.70 -22.61
CA HIS A 55 -17.00 12.45 -21.87
C HIS A 55 -16.86 12.33 -20.34
N LEU A 56 -15.68 12.58 -19.77
CA LEU A 56 -15.57 12.69 -18.32
C LEU A 56 -15.86 14.13 -17.91
N PRO A 57 -16.82 14.39 -17.00
CA PRO A 57 -16.95 15.72 -16.44
C PRO A 57 -15.59 16.11 -15.82
N PRO A 58 -15.16 17.39 -15.97
CA PRO A 58 -13.92 17.86 -15.39
C PRO A 58 -13.90 17.45 -13.92
N PRO A 59 -12.80 16.87 -13.42
CA PRO A 59 -12.69 16.62 -12.00
C PRO A 59 -12.82 17.97 -11.28
N ALA A 60 -13.93 18.15 -10.57
CA ALA A 60 -14.12 19.28 -9.69
C ALA A 60 -13.01 19.23 -8.62
N GLY A 61 -12.25 20.31 -8.48
CA GLY A 61 -11.13 20.42 -7.55
C GLY A 61 -10.12 21.50 -7.94
N ARG A 62 -9.16 21.75 -7.05
CA ARG A 62 -7.97 22.55 -7.33
C ARG A 62 -6.92 21.65 -7.98
N TRP A 63 -6.28 22.19 -9.01
CA TRP A 63 -5.20 21.55 -9.75
C TRP A 63 -3.89 22.26 -9.43
N ALA A 64 -2.85 21.50 -9.19
CA ALA A 64 -1.51 22.02 -8.93
C ALA A 64 -0.49 21.29 -9.81
N PRO A 65 0.52 21.99 -10.32
CA PRO A 65 1.64 21.32 -10.96
C PRO A 65 2.29 20.35 -9.97
N TRP A 66 2.53 19.13 -10.40
CA TRP A 66 3.36 18.20 -9.67
C TRP A 66 4.80 18.61 -9.91
N GLY A 67 5.51 18.99 -8.85
CA GLY A 67 6.93 19.37 -8.95
C GLY A 67 7.75 18.22 -9.52
N GLU A 68 8.84 18.54 -10.23
CA GLU A 68 9.83 17.52 -10.55
C GLU A 68 10.40 16.99 -9.24
N ALA A 69 10.14 15.71 -8.96
CA ALA A 69 10.81 15.06 -7.85
C ALA A 69 12.32 15.15 -8.09
N PRO A 70 13.13 15.53 -7.08
CA PRO A 70 14.57 15.56 -7.26
C PRO A 70 15.04 14.19 -7.77
N ALA A 71 15.92 14.20 -8.77
CA ALA A 71 16.48 12.99 -9.33
C ALA A 71 17.36 12.32 -8.27
N LEU A 72 16.77 11.45 -7.46
CA LEU A 72 17.50 10.68 -6.46
C LEU A 72 18.45 9.72 -7.19
N GLY A 73 19.70 9.62 -6.73
CA GLY A 73 20.60 8.57 -7.18
C GLY A 73 20.06 7.18 -6.81
N GLU A 74 20.45 6.14 -7.55
CA GLU A 74 19.93 4.78 -7.33
C GLU A 74 20.18 4.28 -5.90
N ALA A 75 21.36 4.58 -5.34
CA ALA A 75 21.69 4.22 -3.96
C ALA A 75 20.77 4.91 -2.95
N GLU A 76 20.44 6.20 -3.15
CA GLU A 76 19.53 6.91 -2.26
C GLU A 76 18.11 6.36 -2.39
N ARG A 77 17.64 6.06 -3.62
CA ARG A 77 16.34 5.41 -3.83
C ARG A 77 16.25 4.08 -3.08
N LEU A 78 17.29 3.25 -3.17
CA LEU A 78 17.36 1.98 -2.46
C LEU A 78 17.27 2.16 -0.94
N GLU A 79 18.00 3.14 -0.39
CA GLU A 79 17.94 3.45 1.05
C GLU A 79 16.57 3.94 1.49
N ARG A 80 15.89 4.78 0.68
CA ARG A 80 14.53 5.24 0.96
C ARG A 80 13.53 4.07 0.95
N LEU A 81 13.64 3.17 -0.02
CA LEU A 81 12.80 1.97 -0.09
C LEU A 81 13.06 1.04 1.11
N ALA A 82 14.33 0.87 1.50
CA ALA A 82 14.71 0.08 2.66
C ALA A 82 14.13 0.63 3.97
N ASP A 83 14.16 1.96 4.16
CA ASP A 83 13.52 2.65 5.30
C ASP A 83 12.00 2.47 5.28
N GLN A 84 11.38 2.66 4.12
CA GLN A 84 9.93 2.50 3.96
C GLN A 84 9.46 1.10 4.33
N LEU A 85 10.19 0.05 3.90
CA LEU A 85 9.86 -1.34 4.24
C LEU A 85 9.96 -1.60 5.75
N LEU A 86 11.01 -1.09 6.41
CA LEU A 86 11.16 -1.22 7.86
C LEU A 86 10.05 -0.49 8.62
N ARG A 87 9.70 0.73 8.22
CA ARG A 87 8.58 1.48 8.83
C ARG A 87 7.23 0.81 8.61
N ARG A 88 7.03 0.19 7.44
CA ARG A 88 5.79 -0.49 7.09
C ARG A 88 5.59 -1.78 7.89
N TYR A 89 6.64 -2.60 7.99
CA TYR A 89 6.53 -3.96 8.54
C TYR A 89 7.08 -4.11 9.96
N GLY A 90 7.92 -3.18 10.42
CA GLY A 90 8.68 -3.29 11.67
C GLY A 90 9.83 -4.30 11.59
N VAL A 91 9.57 -5.49 11.03
CA VAL A 91 10.53 -6.55 10.75
C VAL A 91 10.52 -6.86 9.25
N VAL A 92 11.69 -6.85 8.61
CA VAL A 92 11.86 -7.14 7.19
C VAL A 92 12.77 -8.34 6.98
N PHE A 93 12.33 -9.25 6.11
CA PHE A 93 13.03 -10.45 5.68
C PHE A 93 12.54 -10.84 4.29
N ARG A 94 13.23 -11.77 3.63
CA ARG A 94 13.02 -12.06 2.20
C ARG A 94 11.56 -12.35 1.83
N GLU A 95 10.86 -13.15 2.63
CA GLU A 95 9.52 -13.64 2.30
C GLU A 95 8.45 -12.54 2.41
N VAL A 96 8.62 -11.54 3.29
CA VAL A 96 7.66 -10.42 3.41
C VAL A 96 7.59 -9.60 2.12
N LEU A 97 8.68 -9.58 1.35
CA LEU A 97 8.74 -8.90 0.06
C LEU A 97 7.84 -9.52 -1.00
N ALA A 98 7.34 -10.74 -0.80
CA ALA A 98 6.37 -11.33 -1.72
C ALA A 98 5.06 -10.52 -1.80
N ARG A 99 4.81 -9.62 -0.83
CA ARG A 99 3.69 -8.67 -0.85
C ARG A 99 3.95 -7.43 -1.70
N GLU A 100 5.23 -7.11 -1.95
CA GLU A 100 5.71 -5.87 -2.55
C GLU A 100 6.07 -6.07 -4.03
N ARG A 101 5.20 -5.60 -4.93
CA ARG A 101 5.34 -5.85 -6.38
C ARG A 101 6.60 -5.26 -7.01
N ALA A 102 7.11 -4.18 -6.44
CA ALA A 102 8.28 -3.45 -6.92
C ALA A 102 9.42 -3.45 -5.88
N ALA A 103 9.51 -4.52 -5.08
CA ALA A 103 10.59 -4.67 -4.12
C ALA A 103 11.96 -4.74 -4.83
N PRO A 104 12.98 -4.01 -4.35
CA PRO A 104 14.35 -4.21 -4.79
C PRO A 104 14.81 -5.65 -4.52
N PRO A 105 15.83 -6.14 -5.25
CA PRO A 105 16.41 -7.45 -4.97
C PRO A 105 16.85 -7.57 -3.51
N TRP A 106 16.48 -8.67 -2.84
CA TRP A 106 16.79 -8.90 -1.42
C TRP A 106 18.26 -8.66 -1.09
N ARG A 107 19.16 -9.09 -1.97
CA ARG A 107 20.62 -8.92 -1.82
C ARG A 107 21.04 -7.45 -1.70
N GLU A 108 20.36 -6.54 -2.37
CA GLU A 108 20.66 -5.10 -2.30
C GLU A 108 20.15 -4.50 -0.98
N LEU A 109 18.95 -4.90 -0.55
CA LEU A 109 18.40 -4.53 0.76
C LEU A 109 19.28 -5.01 1.92
N VAL A 110 19.76 -6.26 1.88
CA VAL A 110 20.66 -6.81 2.91
C VAL A 110 21.94 -5.98 3.04
N ARG A 111 22.50 -5.47 1.94
CA ARG A 111 23.69 -4.59 1.99
C ARG A 111 23.40 -3.30 2.74
N VAL A 112 22.23 -2.69 2.53
CA VAL A 112 21.80 -1.50 3.26
C VAL A 112 21.58 -1.83 4.73
N TYR A 113 20.83 -2.91 5.02
CA TYR A 113 20.46 -3.28 6.37
C TYR A 113 21.66 -3.70 7.23
N ARG A 114 22.64 -4.44 6.69
CA ARG A 114 23.88 -4.75 7.41
C ARG A 114 24.68 -3.49 7.77
N ARG A 115 24.73 -2.48 6.87
CA ARG A 115 25.36 -1.19 7.19
C ARG A 115 24.62 -0.49 8.32
N TRP A 116 23.29 -0.45 8.27
CA TRP A 116 22.47 0.21 9.30
C TRP A 116 22.51 -0.53 10.64
N GLU A 117 22.63 -1.86 10.62
CA GLU A 117 22.86 -2.68 11.81
C GLU A 117 24.22 -2.37 12.43
N ALA A 118 25.29 -2.32 11.62
CA ALA A 118 26.62 -1.93 12.10
C ALA A 118 26.64 -0.50 12.68
N GLN A 119 25.78 0.38 12.19
CA GLN A 119 25.54 1.73 12.73
C GLN A 119 24.63 1.75 13.98
N GLY A 120 24.07 0.61 14.39
CA GLY A 120 23.15 0.49 15.51
C GLY A 120 21.75 1.06 15.27
N ARG A 121 21.41 1.43 14.04
CA ARG A 121 20.09 2.00 13.67
C ARG A 121 18.98 0.94 13.70
N ILE A 122 19.33 -0.30 13.38
CA ILE A 122 18.41 -1.45 13.33
C ILE A 122 19.06 -2.66 14.01
N ARG A 123 18.29 -3.73 14.22
CA ARG A 123 18.77 -4.99 14.80
C ARG A 123 18.63 -6.12 13.80
N GLY A 124 19.71 -6.84 13.53
CA GLY A 124 19.66 -8.13 12.84
C GLY A 124 19.36 -9.26 13.83
N GLY A 125 18.68 -10.31 13.36
CA GLY A 125 18.37 -11.46 14.19
C GLY A 125 17.34 -12.41 13.58
N ARG A 126 16.67 -13.16 14.45
CA ARG A 126 15.56 -14.06 14.11
C ARG A 126 14.37 -13.71 14.99
N PHE A 127 13.45 -12.95 14.43
CA PHE A 127 12.28 -12.41 15.13
C PHE A 127 11.02 -13.19 14.80
N VAL A 128 10.93 -13.71 13.58
CA VAL A 128 9.80 -14.53 13.08
C VAL A 128 10.28 -15.97 12.90
N SER A 129 9.58 -16.90 13.56
CA SER A 129 9.81 -18.35 13.43
C SER A 129 9.28 -18.91 12.11
N GLY A 130 9.76 -20.07 11.68
CA GLY A 130 9.33 -20.72 10.43
C GLY A 130 9.97 -20.18 9.16
N PHE A 131 10.71 -19.06 9.24
CA PHE A 131 11.43 -18.46 8.10
C PHE A 131 12.94 -18.54 8.30
N ALA A 132 13.64 -18.89 7.23
CA ALA A 132 15.09 -18.95 7.18
C ALA A 132 15.71 -17.62 6.72
N GLY A 133 17.01 -17.47 6.92
CA GLY A 133 17.76 -16.28 6.49
C GLY A 133 17.83 -15.16 7.52
N GLU A 134 18.43 -14.05 7.09
CA GLU A 134 18.59 -12.83 7.88
C GLU A 134 17.27 -12.07 7.98
N GLN A 135 17.00 -11.53 9.16
CA GLN A 135 15.86 -10.65 9.41
C GLN A 135 16.38 -9.39 10.09
N PHE A 136 15.80 -8.26 9.73
CA PHE A 136 16.18 -6.95 10.28
C PHE A 136 14.95 -6.26 10.84
N ALA A 137 15.09 -5.67 12.02
CA ALA A 137 13.99 -5.03 12.71
C ALA A 137 14.37 -3.65 13.23
N LEU A 138 13.40 -2.75 13.27
CA LEU A 138 13.51 -1.52 14.03
C LEU A 138 13.64 -1.85 15.54
N PRO A 139 14.48 -1.14 16.32
CA PRO A 139 14.60 -1.39 17.75
C PRO A 139 13.25 -1.36 18.48
N GLU A 140 12.39 -0.40 18.15
CA GLU A 140 11.03 -0.27 18.68
C GLU A 140 10.13 -1.45 18.31
N ALA A 141 10.30 -2.05 17.14
CA ALA A 141 9.56 -3.25 16.73
C ALA A 141 9.97 -4.47 17.57
N VAL A 142 11.27 -4.60 17.88
CA VAL A 142 11.77 -5.65 18.77
C VAL A 142 11.17 -5.53 20.17
N GLU A 143 11.11 -4.31 20.72
CA GLU A 143 10.49 -4.07 22.02
C GLU A 143 8.98 -4.32 22.01
N ALA A 144 8.28 -3.94 20.94
CA ALA A 144 6.86 -4.26 20.75
C ALA A 144 6.63 -5.77 20.75
N LEU A 145 7.41 -6.54 19.98
CA LEU A 145 7.33 -8.00 19.95
C LEU A 145 7.60 -8.63 21.33
N ARG A 146 8.59 -8.13 22.07
CA ARG A 146 8.88 -8.57 23.44
C ARG A 146 7.73 -8.29 24.40
N THR A 147 7.00 -7.19 24.20
CA THR A 147 5.84 -6.81 25.00
C THR A 147 4.65 -7.69 24.67
N ILE A 148 4.36 -7.93 23.39
CA ILE A 148 3.30 -8.84 22.95
C ILE A 148 3.56 -10.26 23.49
N ARG A 149 4.79 -10.77 23.39
CA ARG A 149 5.15 -12.11 23.90
C ARG A 149 4.90 -12.29 25.41
N ARG A 150 5.01 -11.21 26.20
CA ARG A 150 4.76 -11.23 27.65
C ARG A 150 3.30 -10.98 28.01
N SER A 151 2.48 -10.58 27.06
CA SER A 151 1.08 -10.25 27.26
C SER A 151 0.20 -11.49 27.05
N THR A 152 -0.88 -11.61 27.81
CA THR A 152 -1.92 -12.61 27.56
C THR A 152 -2.74 -12.21 26.33
N ALA A 153 -3.13 -13.18 25.51
CA ALA A 153 -4.03 -12.96 24.38
C ALA A 153 -5.33 -12.29 24.86
N LYS A 154 -5.73 -11.21 24.19
CA LYS A 154 -6.88 -10.38 24.60
C LYS A 154 -8.13 -10.68 23.79
N GLY A 155 -8.06 -11.60 22.83
CA GLY A 155 -9.13 -11.82 21.88
C GLY A 155 -9.28 -10.64 20.92
N GLU A 156 -8.21 -9.87 20.67
CA GLU A 156 -8.27 -8.66 19.84
C GLU A 156 -8.68 -9.02 18.42
N VAL A 157 -9.77 -8.41 17.94
CA VAL A 157 -10.30 -8.65 16.59
C VAL A 157 -9.94 -7.49 15.68
N VAL A 158 -9.21 -7.78 14.61
CA VAL A 158 -8.80 -6.82 13.59
C VAL A 158 -9.36 -7.24 12.23
N VAL A 159 -9.99 -6.31 11.53
CA VAL A 159 -10.43 -6.53 10.14
C VAL A 159 -9.43 -5.87 9.20
N LEU A 160 -8.85 -6.67 8.29
CA LEU A 160 -7.97 -6.15 7.25
C LEU A 160 -8.62 -6.31 5.88
N SER A 161 -8.47 -5.30 5.03
CA SER A 161 -8.78 -5.44 3.61
C SER A 161 -7.77 -6.36 2.94
N ALA A 162 -8.19 -7.15 1.95
CA ALA A 162 -7.24 -7.92 1.14
C ALA A 162 -6.22 -7.02 0.41
N ALA A 163 -6.60 -5.75 0.15
CA ALA A 163 -5.72 -4.75 -0.45
C ALA A 163 -4.68 -4.17 0.52
N ASP A 164 -4.86 -4.36 1.83
CA ASP A 164 -3.99 -3.80 2.86
C ASP A 164 -2.57 -4.40 2.78
N PRO A 165 -1.49 -3.61 2.90
CA PRO A 165 -0.12 -4.13 2.94
C PRO A 165 0.15 -5.08 4.10
N LEU A 166 -0.59 -4.98 5.21
CA LEU A 166 -0.50 -5.89 6.37
C LEU A 166 -1.25 -7.21 6.15
N ASN A 167 -1.96 -7.37 5.04
CA ASN A 167 -2.47 -8.67 4.63
C ASN A 167 -1.30 -9.59 4.22
N LEU A 168 -0.85 -10.41 5.18
CA LEU A 168 0.25 -11.37 5.04
C LEU A 168 -0.24 -12.83 5.09
N VAL A 169 -1.53 -13.07 4.81
CA VAL A 169 -2.06 -14.43 4.66
C VAL A 169 -1.44 -15.13 3.46
N GLY A 170 -1.08 -16.41 3.62
CA GLY A 170 -0.32 -17.17 2.64
C GLY A 170 1.13 -16.67 2.46
N ILE A 171 1.62 -15.85 3.40
CA ILE A 171 3.02 -15.46 3.50
C ILE A 171 3.50 -15.79 4.92
N LEU A 172 2.99 -15.07 5.93
CA LEU A 172 3.32 -15.27 7.34
C LEU A 172 2.24 -16.04 8.08
N VAL A 173 0.98 -15.68 7.82
CA VAL A 173 -0.16 -16.32 8.46
C VAL A 173 -0.65 -17.44 7.54
N PRO A 174 -0.89 -18.66 8.07
CA PRO A 174 -1.43 -19.76 7.28
C PRO A 174 -2.74 -19.37 6.57
N GLY A 175 -2.95 -19.93 5.38
CA GLY A 175 -4.15 -19.69 4.56
C GLY A 175 -3.83 -19.36 3.11
N ASP A 176 -4.87 -19.28 2.29
CA ASP A 176 -4.74 -18.98 0.87
C ASP A 176 -4.45 -17.51 0.61
N ARG A 177 -3.53 -17.24 -0.32
CA ARG A 177 -3.19 -15.86 -0.69
C ARG A 177 -4.40 -15.17 -1.31
N LEU A 178 -4.81 -14.05 -0.70
CA LEU A 178 -5.90 -13.23 -1.20
C LEU A 178 -5.41 -12.21 -2.22
N SER A 179 -6.14 -12.08 -3.33
CA SER A 179 -5.87 -11.02 -4.31
C SER A 179 -6.23 -9.66 -3.70
N PRO A 180 -5.35 -8.64 -3.83
CA PRO A 180 -5.65 -7.28 -3.35
C PRO A 180 -6.79 -6.61 -4.13
N PHE A 181 -7.20 -7.19 -5.27
CA PHE A 181 -8.30 -6.68 -6.10
C PHE A 181 -9.62 -7.44 -5.91
N SER A 182 -9.67 -8.41 -5.00
CA SER A 182 -10.84 -9.26 -4.77
C SER A 182 -12.02 -8.55 -4.10
N GLY A 183 -11.77 -7.43 -3.41
CA GLY A 183 -12.78 -6.77 -2.56
C GLY A 183 -13.11 -7.53 -1.27
N LEU A 184 -12.36 -8.61 -0.98
CA LEU A 184 -12.47 -9.36 0.25
C LEU A 184 -11.73 -8.65 1.40
N GLY A 185 -12.05 -9.05 2.63
CA GLY A 185 -11.27 -8.79 3.82
C GLY A 185 -11.06 -10.08 4.61
N LEU A 186 -10.24 -9.98 5.64
CA LEU A 186 -9.98 -11.03 6.61
C LEU A 186 -10.23 -10.51 8.02
N VAL A 187 -10.72 -11.38 8.89
CA VAL A 187 -10.85 -11.15 10.33
C VAL A 187 -9.71 -11.89 11.01
N LEU A 188 -8.89 -11.16 11.75
CA LEU A 188 -7.82 -11.69 12.56
C LEU A 188 -8.23 -11.62 14.02
N ARG A 189 -8.09 -12.72 14.75
CA ARG A 189 -8.16 -12.75 16.22
C ARG A 189 -6.80 -13.05 16.78
N ASP A 190 -6.24 -12.11 17.54
CA ASP A 190 -4.87 -12.19 18.08
C ASP A 190 -3.83 -12.61 17.00
N GLY A 191 -4.03 -12.17 15.76
CA GLY A 191 -3.16 -12.45 14.61
C GLY A 191 -3.45 -13.75 13.84
N ILE A 192 -4.45 -14.55 14.24
CA ILE A 192 -4.88 -15.76 13.53
C ILE A 192 -6.09 -15.45 12.65
N VAL A 193 -6.10 -15.93 11.41
CA VAL A 193 -7.26 -15.77 10.51
C VAL A 193 -8.43 -16.60 11.02
N GLU A 194 -9.53 -15.92 11.34
CA GLU A 194 -10.79 -16.54 11.79
C GLU A 194 -11.80 -16.63 10.63
N ASP A 195 -11.84 -15.62 9.75
CA ASP A 195 -12.83 -15.54 8.68
C ASP A 195 -12.31 -14.72 7.50
N VAL A 196 -12.81 -15.03 6.29
CA VAL A 196 -12.52 -14.34 5.04
C VAL A 196 -13.81 -14.17 4.26
N GLY A 197 -14.09 -12.95 3.81
CA GLY A 197 -15.33 -12.68 3.08
C GLY A 197 -15.39 -11.27 2.50
N PRO A 198 -16.51 -10.89 1.87
CA PRO A 198 -16.69 -9.53 1.36
C PRO A 198 -16.48 -8.49 2.46
N LEU A 199 -15.57 -7.54 2.27
CA LEU A 199 -15.13 -6.61 3.33
C LEU A 199 -16.30 -5.89 4.02
N GLY A 200 -17.27 -5.41 3.23
CA GLY A 200 -18.46 -4.74 3.76
C GLY A 200 -19.41 -5.66 4.54
N ALA A 201 -19.38 -6.98 4.33
CA ALA A 201 -20.12 -7.94 5.15
C ALA A 201 -19.41 -8.16 6.49
N LEU A 202 -18.08 -8.30 6.48
CA LEU A 202 -17.27 -8.45 7.70
C LEU A 202 -17.43 -7.26 8.65
N LEU A 203 -17.29 -6.04 8.13
CA LEU A 203 -17.44 -4.82 8.93
C LEU A 203 -18.85 -4.70 9.55
N ARG A 204 -19.90 -5.08 8.79
CA ARG A 204 -21.27 -5.06 9.31
C ARG A 204 -21.50 -6.06 10.44
N ARG A 205 -20.97 -7.28 10.31
CA ARG A 205 -21.09 -8.31 11.36
C ARG A 205 -20.47 -7.85 12.67
N LEU A 206 -19.27 -7.27 12.60
CA LEU A 206 -18.54 -6.81 13.78
C LEU A 206 -19.09 -5.51 14.35
N SER A 207 -19.72 -4.65 13.55
CA SER A 207 -20.44 -3.48 14.07
C SER A 207 -21.72 -3.82 14.83
N TRP A 208 -22.30 -5.01 14.60
CA TRP A 208 -23.50 -5.48 15.30
C TRP A 208 -23.19 -6.35 16.51
N ALA A 209 -22.01 -6.98 16.54
CA ALA A 209 -21.45 -7.62 17.72
C ALA A 209 -20.92 -6.54 18.69
N GLY A 210 -21.82 -5.82 19.35
CA GLY A 210 -21.46 -4.94 20.48
C GLY A 210 -20.75 -5.72 21.59
N PRO A 211 -19.99 -5.04 22.47
CA PRO A 211 -19.19 -5.70 23.49
C PRO A 211 -20.08 -6.57 24.39
N ALA A 212 -19.73 -7.85 24.50
CA ALA A 212 -20.28 -8.77 25.49
C ALA A 212 -19.74 -8.43 26.89
#